data_AF-A0A3D0KUJ3-F1
#
_entry.id   AF-A0A3D0KUJ3-F1
#
_cell.length_a   1.000
_cell.length_b   1.000
_cell.length_c   1.000
_cell.angle_alpha   90.00
_cell.angle_beta   90.00
_cell.angle_gamma   90.00
#
_symmetry.space_group_name_H-M   'P 1'
#
loop_
_entity.id
_entity.type
_entity.pdbx_description
1 polymer ?
#
loop_
_entity_poly.entity_id
_entity_poly.type
_entity_poly.pdbx_seq_one_letter_code
_entity_poly.pdbx_strand_id
1 'polypeptide(L)'
;KRGQSEVYLKDQRDLDTYLMEAGLKDAVLVQDEGAQIAGADLQEVVARATTASRLIEIMGRRVGNRDVVEQAAIAGLLNAGMLDNVDAAAYLGRRLESQAGELEKGWQTVVEDTPSGKAIIATRQLRGITERYVIDRKVASMPEAVELDSMAGQLQDVYARPSQARLGSAVHDVRGPTGLSQMIFQTGRKGAQISRYKGLGEMNPEQLWETTLDPSQRTLLQVSIEQEEEADIAFSTLMGEAVEERRDFIQKNALLVANLDI
;
A
#
# COMPACT_ATOMS: atom_id res chain seq x y z
N LYS A 1 14.46 11.40 14.84
CA LYS A 1 15.11 11.23 16.17
C LYS A 1 14.43 10.11 16.95
N ARG A 2 15.19 9.18 17.54
CA ARG A 2 14.67 8.10 18.40
C ARG A 2 15.58 7.96 19.62
N GLY A 3 15.09 8.40 20.78
CA GLY A 3 15.94 8.54 21.97
C GLY A 3 17.05 9.57 21.74
N GLN A 4 18.32 9.14 21.91
CA GLN A 4 19.50 9.98 21.69
C GLN A 4 20.02 9.93 20.24
N SER A 5 19.50 9.02 19.40
CA SER A 5 19.95 8.89 18.01
C SER A 5 19.16 9.83 17.08
N GLU A 6 19.90 10.55 16.24
CA GLU A 6 19.39 11.36 15.15
C GLU A 6 19.84 10.75 13.83
N VAL A 7 18.92 10.67 12.87
CA VAL A 7 19.14 10.08 11.54
C VAL A 7 18.44 10.98 10.54
N TYR A 8 19.16 11.37 9.49
CA TYR A 8 18.64 12.15 8.38
C TYR A 8 18.28 11.21 7.23
N LEU A 9 17.04 11.31 6.75
CA LEU A 9 16.49 10.46 5.70
C LEU A 9 16.10 11.35 4.52
N LYS A 10 16.62 11.05 3.33
CA LYS A 10 16.57 11.96 2.18
C LYS A 10 15.20 11.97 1.48
N ASP A 11 14.51 10.84 1.49
CA ASP A 11 13.27 10.64 0.76
C ASP A 11 12.30 9.72 1.53
N GLN A 12 11.09 9.58 0.98
CA GLN A 12 10.04 8.78 1.60
C GLN A 12 10.40 7.29 1.65
N ARG A 13 11.14 6.78 0.66
CA ARG A 13 11.50 5.36 0.61
C ARG A 13 12.51 5.02 1.70
N ASP A 14 13.47 5.90 1.96
CA ASP A 14 14.42 5.76 3.06
C ASP A 14 13.70 5.87 4.41
N LEU A 15 12.73 6.77 4.54
CA LEU A 15 11.85 6.83 5.72
C LEU A 15 11.07 5.52 5.93
N ASP A 16 10.46 5.00 4.88
CA ASP A 16 9.67 3.78 4.95
C ASP A 16 10.55 2.59 5.33
N THR A 17 11.74 2.46 4.73
CA THR A 17 12.70 1.41 5.06
C THR A 17 13.14 1.50 6.53
N TYR A 18 13.49 2.70 7.00
CA TYR A 18 13.87 2.95 8.39
C TYR A 18 12.76 2.56 9.38
N LEU A 19 11.52 2.95 9.09
CA LEU A 19 10.37 2.61 9.95
C LEU A 19 10.05 1.12 9.92
N MET A 20 10.20 0.47 8.78
CA MET A 20 10.00 -0.97 8.64
C MET A 20 11.02 -1.74 9.48
N GLU A 21 12.31 -1.45 9.34
CA GLU A 21 13.38 -2.09 10.13
C GLU A 21 13.18 -1.85 11.64
N ALA A 22 12.84 -0.62 12.01
CA ALA A 22 12.52 -0.23 13.37
C ALA A 22 11.32 -0.98 13.97
N GLY A 23 10.33 -1.34 13.15
CA GLY A 23 9.12 -2.06 13.56
C GLY A 23 9.27 -3.58 13.53
N LEU A 24 10.21 -4.09 12.74
CA LEU A 24 10.60 -5.50 12.68
C LEU A 24 11.47 -5.93 13.87
N LYS A 25 12.04 -4.96 14.59
CA LYS A 25 12.82 -5.24 15.80
C LYS A 25 11.97 -6.01 16.82
N ASP A 26 12.40 -7.22 17.14
CA ASP A 26 11.71 -8.17 18.05
C ASP A 26 10.31 -8.60 17.58
N ALA A 27 10.02 -8.45 16.28
CA ALA A 27 8.76 -8.89 15.67
C ALA A 27 8.81 -10.38 15.32
N VAL A 28 7.71 -11.08 15.61
CA VAL A 28 7.51 -12.49 15.23
C VAL A 28 6.10 -12.66 14.70
N LEU A 29 5.96 -13.25 13.52
CA LEU A 29 4.66 -13.67 12.98
C LEU A 29 4.43 -15.14 13.30
N VAL A 30 3.35 -15.45 14.00
CA VAL A 30 2.94 -16.80 14.38
C VAL A 30 1.77 -17.22 13.50
N GLN A 31 1.95 -18.27 12.72
CA GLN A 31 0.91 -18.85 11.87
C GLN A 31 0.04 -19.83 12.66
N ASP A 32 -1.13 -20.17 12.12
CA ASP A 32 -2.14 -21.05 12.74
C ASP A 32 -1.60 -22.41 13.20
N GLU A 33 -0.61 -22.97 12.49
CA GLU A 33 0.02 -24.25 12.82
C GLU A 33 1.12 -24.14 13.89
N GLY A 34 1.33 -22.95 14.45
CA GLY A 34 2.39 -22.65 15.43
C GLY A 34 3.76 -22.34 14.81
N ALA A 35 3.88 -22.37 13.48
CA ALA A 35 5.07 -21.94 12.77
C ALA A 35 5.36 -20.45 13.05
N GLN A 36 6.62 -20.11 13.26
CA GLN A 36 7.06 -18.75 13.57
C GLN A 36 7.98 -18.23 12.48
N ILE A 37 7.66 -17.04 11.95
CA ILE A 37 8.46 -16.32 10.96
C ILE A 37 9.06 -15.10 11.65
N ALA A 38 10.39 -14.98 11.62
CA ALA A 38 11.14 -13.92 12.28
C ALA A 38 12.39 -13.56 11.46
N GLY A 39 13.05 -12.45 11.82
CA GLY A 39 14.31 -12.03 11.19
C GLY A 39 14.16 -11.75 9.69
N ALA A 40 15.10 -12.28 8.89
CA ALA A 40 15.15 -12.04 7.45
C ALA A 40 13.90 -12.52 6.70
N ASP A 41 13.34 -13.66 7.09
CA ASP A 41 12.14 -14.22 6.47
C ASP A 41 10.92 -13.30 6.73
N LEU A 42 10.81 -12.76 7.94
CA LEU A 42 9.76 -11.80 8.27
C LEU A 42 9.94 -10.48 7.51
N GLN A 43 11.18 -10.03 7.34
CA GLN A 43 11.48 -8.84 6.54
C GLN A 43 11.01 -9.01 5.09
N GLU A 44 11.23 -10.18 4.49
CA GLU A 44 10.74 -10.47 3.14
C GLU A 44 9.21 -10.49 3.08
N VAL A 45 8.55 -11.13 4.05
CA VAL A 45 7.08 -11.14 4.15
C VAL A 45 6.52 -9.73 4.27
N VAL A 46 7.11 -8.87 5.10
CA VAL A 46 6.65 -7.50 5.31
C VAL A 46 6.93 -6.61 4.09
N ALA A 47 8.05 -6.80 3.40
CA ALA A 47 8.33 -6.10 2.15
C ALA A 47 7.26 -6.41 1.09
N ARG A 48 6.92 -7.70 0.92
CA ARG A 48 5.83 -8.15 0.05
C ARG A 48 4.48 -7.60 0.50
N ALA A 49 4.20 -7.65 1.80
CA ALA A 49 2.96 -7.12 2.38
C ALA A 49 2.80 -5.62 2.11
N THR A 50 3.89 -4.85 2.16
CA THR A 50 3.91 -3.41 1.89
C THR A 50 3.63 -3.11 0.42
N THR A 51 4.24 -3.86 -0.51
CA THR A 51 3.93 -3.78 -1.93
C THR A 51 2.45 -4.13 -2.20
N ALA A 52 1.98 -5.26 -1.67
CA ALA A 52 0.58 -5.69 -1.82
C ALA A 52 -0.39 -4.64 -1.24
N SER A 53 -0.12 -4.10 -0.05
CA SER A 53 -0.94 -3.07 0.59
C SER A 53 -1.11 -1.82 -0.28
N ARG A 54 -0.05 -1.38 -0.98
CA ARG A 54 -0.12 -0.25 -1.92
C ARG A 54 -0.99 -0.58 -3.14
N LEU A 55 -0.81 -1.75 -3.74
CA LEU A 55 -1.62 -2.18 -4.90
C LEU A 55 -3.09 -2.36 -4.52
N ILE A 56 -3.36 -2.94 -3.35
CA ILE A 56 -4.69 -3.11 -2.76
C ILE A 56 -5.36 -1.74 -2.53
N GLU A 57 -4.63 -0.74 -2.08
CA GLU A 57 -5.17 0.63 -1.91
C GLU A 57 -5.60 1.24 -3.25
N ILE A 58 -4.76 1.11 -4.30
CA ILE A 58 -5.06 1.61 -5.65
C ILE A 58 -6.30 0.90 -6.21
N MET A 59 -6.31 -0.43 -6.16
CA MET A 59 -7.41 -1.26 -6.64
C MET A 59 -8.68 -1.09 -5.81
N GLY A 60 -8.56 -0.89 -4.50
CA GLY A 60 -9.65 -0.63 -3.58
C GLY A 60 -10.43 0.64 -3.93
N ARG A 61 -9.75 1.68 -4.42
CA ARG A 61 -10.42 2.89 -4.95
C ARG A 61 -11.19 2.63 -6.25
N ARG A 62 -10.77 1.64 -7.05
CA ARG A 62 -11.44 1.25 -8.30
C ARG A 62 -12.66 0.36 -8.05
N VAL A 63 -12.51 -0.63 -7.19
CA VAL A 63 -13.56 -1.60 -6.84
C VAL A 63 -14.56 -1.01 -5.83
N GLY A 64 -14.12 -0.04 -5.02
CA GLY A 64 -14.93 0.64 -4.00
C GLY A 64 -14.83 0.01 -2.60
N ASN A 65 -14.08 -1.08 -2.44
CA ASN A 65 -13.83 -1.70 -1.15
C ASN A 65 -12.46 -2.40 -1.12
N ARG A 66 -11.64 -2.03 -0.14
CA ARG A 66 -10.28 -2.55 0.04
C ARG A 66 -10.26 -4.02 0.45
N ASP A 67 -11.14 -4.42 1.37
CA ASP A 67 -11.16 -5.77 1.93
C ASP A 67 -11.56 -6.79 0.87
N VAL A 68 -12.50 -6.44 -0.01
CA VAL A 68 -12.86 -7.27 -1.18
C VAL A 68 -11.65 -7.52 -2.06
N VAL A 69 -10.87 -6.49 -2.37
CA VAL A 69 -9.65 -6.60 -3.18
C VAL A 69 -8.58 -7.42 -2.47
N GLU A 70 -8.33 -7.15 -1.19
CA GLU A 70 -7.33 -7.87 -0.40
C GLU A 70 -7.64 -9.36 -0.32
N GLN A 71 -8.88 -9.72 0.01
CA GLN A 71 -9.28 -11.12 0.12
C GLN A 71 -9.35 -11.81 -1.25
N ALA A 72 -9.67 -11.07 -2.33
CA ALA A 72 -9.58 -11.59 -3.69
C ALA A 72 -8.12 -11.83 -4.13
N ALA A 73 -7.19 -10.96 -3.75
CA ALA A 73 -5.76 -11.14 -4.02
C ALA A 73 -5.21 -12.38 -3.30
N ILE A 74 -5.52 -12.56 -2.01
CA ILE A 74 -5.12 -13.76 -1.25
C ILE A 74 -5.74 -15.03 -1.83
N ALA A 75 -6.95 -14.93 -2.39
CA ALA A 75 -7.64 -16.05 -3.02
C ALA A 75 -7.20 -16.32 -4.48
N GLY A 76 -6.31 -15.50 -5.06
CA GLY A 76 -5.88 -15.65 -6.46
C GLY A 76 -6.99 -15.41 -7.48
N LEU A 77 -7.87 -14.43 -7.23
CA LEU A 77 -9.06 -14.15 -8.04
C LEU A 77 -8.94 -12.91 -8.93
N LEU A 78 -7.79 -12.22 -8.90
CA LEU A 78 -7.58 -10.97 -9.63
C LEU A 78 -7.10 -11.19 -11.07
N ASN A 79 -7.44 -12.34 -11.66
CA ASN A 79 -7.14 -12.68 -13.05
C ASN A 79 -8.41 -13.09 -13.82
N ALA A 80 -8.38 -12.90 -15.14
CA ALA A 80 -9.53 -13.13 -16.00
C ALA A 80 -9.98 -14.60 -16.07
N GLY A 81 -9.09 -15.55 -15.79
CA GLY A 81 -9.38 -17.00 -15.83
C GLY A 81 -10.21 -17.50 -14.66
N MET A 82 -10.39 -16.69 -13.61
CA MET A 82 -11.16 -17.07 -12.41
C MET A 82 -12.55 -16.43 -12.38
N LEU A 83 -12.88 -15.54 -13.31
CA LEU A 83 -14.10 -14.73 -13.26
C LEU A 83 -15.40 -15.52 -13.48
N ASP A 84 -15.31 -16.71 -14.08
CA ASP A 84 -16.42 -17.64 -14.30
C ASP A 84 -16.48 -18.77 -13.25
N ASN A 85 -15.51 -18.81 -12.33
CA ASN A 85 -15.37 -19.89 -11.38
C ASN A 85 -16.24 -19.67 -10.13
N VAL A 86 -17.36 -20.40 -10.06
CA VAL A 86 -18.34 -20.31 -8.97
C VAL A 86 -17.75 -20.76 -7.63
N ASP A 87 -16.90 -21.79 -7.61
CA ASP A 87 -16.28 -22.29 -6.37
C ASP A 87 -15.30 -21.26 -5.79
N ALA A 88 -14.57 -20.58 -6.68
CA ALA A 88 -13.61 -19.56 -6.30
C ALA A 88 -14.33 -18.28 -5.81
N ALA A 89 -15.44 -17.90 -6.46
CA ALA A 89 -16.34 -16.87 -5.95
C ALA A 89 -16.88 -17.25 -4.56
N ALA A 90 -17.36 -18.48 -4.35
CA ALA A 90 -17.85 -18.94 -3.06
C ALA A 90 -16.74 -18.93 -1.97
N TYR A 91 -15.50 -19.25 -2.34
CA TYR A 91 -14.36 -19.16 -1.44
C TYR A 91 -14.09 -17.72 -0.98
N LEU A 92 -14.16 -16.73 -1.89
CA LEU A 92 -14.05 -15.31 -1.53
C LEU A 92 -15.09 -14.90 -0.48
N GLY A 93 -16.35 -15.30 -0.67
CA GLY A 93 -17.43 -14.99 0.28
C GLY A 93 -17.16 -15.56 1.66
N ARG A 94 -16.71 -16.82 1.75
CA ARG A 94 -16.32 -17.43 3.03
C ARG A 94 -15.18 -16.67 3.71
N ARG A 95 -14.18 -16.22 2.94
CA ARG A 95 -13.07 -15.41 3.47
C ARG A 95 -13.59 -14.09 4.02
N LEU A 96 -14.34 -13.31 3.24
CA LEU A 96 -14.90 -12.03 3.66
C LEU A 96 -15.78 -12.17 4.91
N GLU A 97 -16.62 -13.21 4.96
CA GLU A 97 -17.48 -13.49 6.11
C GLU A 97 -16.67 -13.86 7.37
N SER A 98 -15.56 -14.60 7.23
CA SER A 98 -14.69 -14.95 8.36
C SER A 98 -13.93 -13.75 8.94
N GLN A 99 -13.67 -12.72 8.11
CA GLN A 99 -12.91 -11.54 8.51
C GLN A 99 -13.81 -10.41 9.01
N ALA A 100 -15.09 -10.41 8.66
CA ALA A 100 -16.04 -9.38 9.06
C ALA A 100 -16.28 -9.35 10.58
N GLY A 101 -16.39 -8.14 11.15
CA GLY A 101 -16.88 -7.96 12.51
C GLY A 101 -18.35 -8.42 12.65
N GLU A 102 -18.85 -8.62 13.88
CA GLU A 102 -20.21 -9.12 14.11
C GLU A 102 -21.31 -8.29 13.42
N LEU A 103 -21.13 -6.96 13.39
CA LEU A 103 -22.07 -6.02 12.77
C LEU A 103 -21.89 -5.88 11.25
N GLU A 104 -20.88 -6.55 10.69
CA GLU A 104 -20.40 -6.42 9.32
C GLU A 104 -20.53 -7.74 8.53
N LYS A 105 -21.21 -8.73 9.09
CA LYS A 105 -21.48 -10.02 8.46
C LYS A 105 -22.53 -9.93 7.35
N GLY A 106 -22.69 -11.02 6.61
CA GLY A 106 -23.67 -11.15 5.53
C GLY A 106 -23.06 -11.00 4.14
N TRP A 107 -21.76 -11.29 4.00
CA TRP A 107 -21.10 -11.32 2.71
C TRP A 107 -21.60 -12.48 1.87
N GLN A 108 -21.92 -12.18 0.62
CA GLN A 108 -22.28 -13.15 -0.40
C GLN A 108 -21.49 -12.85 -1.66
N THR A 109 -21.13 -13.91 -2.37
CA THR A 109 -20.33 -13.80 -3.59
C THR A 109 -20.90 -14.71 -4.65
N VAL A 110 -21.12 -14.15 -5.84
CA VAL A 110 -21.72 -14.86 -6.97
C VAL A 110 -20.99 -14.50 -8.25
N VAL A 111 -21.07 -15.39 -9.24
CA VAL A 111 -20.66 -15.09 -10.61
C VAL A 111 -21.88 -14.59 -11.37
N GLU A 112 -21.76 -13.43 -12.01
CA GLU A 112 -22.81 -12.85 -12.84
C GLU A 112 -22.28 -12.53 -14.25
N ASP A 113 -23.20 -12.48 -15.22
CA ASP A 113 -22.93 -11.95 -16.55
C ASP A 113 -23.02 -10.42 -16.54
N THR A 114 -21.95 -9.76 -16.98
CA THR A 114 -21.90 -8.31 -17.19
C THR A 114 -21.68 -8.00 -18.68
N PRO A 115 -21.86 -6.74 -19.12
CA PRO A 115 -21.53 -6.35 -20.48
C PRO A 115 -20.07 -6.59 -20.88
N SER A 116 -19.15 -6.72 -19.90
CA SER A 116 -17.73 -6.98 -20.10
C SER A 116 -17.35 -8.47 -19.99
N GLY A 117 -18.33 -9.36 -19.80
CA GLY A 117 -18.15 -10.82 -19.65
C GLY A 117 -18.59 -11.33 -18.28
N LYS A 118 -18.08 -12.48 -17.85
CA LYS A 118 -18.30 -12.98 -16.48
C LYS A 118 -17.56 -12.09 -15.47
N ALA A 119 -18.16 -11.88 -14.31
CA ALA A 119 -17.57 -11.14 -13.20
C ALA A 119 -17.92 -11.79 -11.86
N ILE A 120 -17.01 -11.66 -10.89
CA ILE A 120 -17.29 -12.02 -9.51
C ILE A 120 -17.87 -10.78 -8.82
N ILE A 121 -19.04 -10.95 -8.22
CA ILE A 121 -19.74 -9.91 -7.48
C ILE A 121 -19.72 -10.26 -6.01
N ALA A 122 -19.20 -9.37 -5.17
CA ALA A 122 -19.33 -9.44 -3.73
C ALA A 122 -20.41 -8.46 -3.26
N THR A 123 -21.37 -8.95 -2.49
CA THR A 123 -22.46 -8.15 -1.93
C THR A 123 -22.58 -8.35 -0.43
N ARG A 124 -23.08 -7.33 0.26
CA ARG A 124 -23.48 -7.40 1.67
C ARG A 124 -24.60 -6.40 1.94
N GLN A 125 -25.50 -6.71 2.86
CA GLN A 125 -26.46 -5.75 3.38
C GLN A 125 -26.01 -5.19 4.73
N LEU A 126 -25.64 -3.91 4.77
CA LEU A 126 -25.20 -3.23 5.98
C LEU A 126 -26.17 -2.09 6.32
N ARG A 127 -26.81 -2.15 7.49
CA ARG A 127 -27.75 -1.11 7.98
C ARG A 127 -28.84 -0.74 6.95
N GLY A 128 -29.34 -1.74 6.21
CA GLY A 128 -30.38 -1.56 5.19
C GLY A 128 -29.87 -1.12 3.81
N ILE A 129 -28.56 -0.86 3.66
CA ILE A 129 -27.92 -0.51 2.39
C ILE A 129 -27.28 -1.78 1.82
N THR A 130 -27.60 -2.09 0.56
CA THR A 130 -26.92 -3.17 -0.17
C THR A 130 -25.66 -2.62 -0.82
N GLU A 131 -24.52 -3.06 -0.33
CA GLU A 131 -23.22 -2.83 -0.94
C GLU A 131 -22.99 -3.87 -2.04
N ARG A 132 -22.46 -3.44 -3.18
CA ARG A 132 -22.15 -4.30 -4.33
C ARG A 132 -20.80 -3.90 -4.92
N TYR A 133 -19.89 -4.86 -4.97
CA TYR A 133 -18.54 -4.68 -5.47
C TYR A 133 -18.27 -5.69 -6.59
N VAL A 134 -17.68 -5.22 -7.68
CA VAL A 134 -17.56 -5.96 -8.94
C VAL A 134 -16.10 -6.15 -9.30
N ILE A 135 -15.69 -7.41 -9.45
CA ILE A 135 -14.40 -7.80 -10.04
C ILE A 135 -14.72 -8.35 -11.43
N ASP A 136 -14.57 -7.50 -12.44
CA ASP A 136 -14.80 -7.85 -13.84
C ASP A 136 -13.49 -7.94 -14.62
N ARG A 137 -13.59 -8.20 -15.93
CA ARG A 137 -12.43 -8.28 -16.81
C ARG A 137 -11.59 -7.00 -16.83
N LYS A 138 -12.21 -5.82 -16.70
CA LYS A 138 -11.49 -4.55 -16.70
C LYS A 138 -10.61 -4.45 -15.45
N VAL A 139 -11.18 -4.75 -14.28
CA VAL A 139 -10.46 -4.80 -12.99
C VAL A 139 -9.32 -5.82 -13.05
N ALA A 140 -9.60 -7.06 -13.50
CA ALA A 140 -8.62 -8.13 -13.57
C ALA A 140 -7.50 -7.90 -14.61
N SER A 141 -7.72 -7.01 -15.59
CA SER A 141 -6.71 -6.66 -16.61
C SER A 141 -5.80 -5.50 -16.23
N MET A 142 -6.04 -4.83 -15.10
CA MET A 142 -5.22 -3.70 -14.67
C MET A 142 -3.83 -4.18 -14.26
N PRO A 143 -2.75 -3.42 -14.54
CA PRO A 143 -1.38 -3.81 -14.16
C PRO A 143 -1.27 -4.16 -12.67
N GLU A 144 -1.93 -3.41 -11.79
CA GLU A 144 -1.91 -3.62 -10.35
C GLU A 144 -2.61 -4.93 -9.94
N ALA A 145 -3.67 -5.33 -10.66
CA ALA A 145 -4.35 -6.60 -10.44
C ALA A 145 -3.48 -7.78 -10.89
N VAL A 146 -2.81 -7.65 -12.03
CA VAL A 146 -1.86 -8.66 -12.55
C VAL A 146 -0.68 -8.83 -11.58
N GLU A 147 -0.14 -7.73 -11.04
CA GLU A 147 0.93 -7.79 -10.06
C GLU A 147 0.45 -8.46 -8.76
N LEU A 148 -0.72 -8.09 -8.23
CA LEU A 148 -1.32 -8.75 -7.05
C LEU A 148 -1.56 -10.25 -7.26
N ASP A 149 -2.04 -10.64 -8.44
CA ASP A 149 -2.29 -12.03 -8.79
C ASP A 149 -0.98 -12.84 -8.84
N SER A 150 0.11 -12.25 -9.34
CA SER A 150 1.44 -12.87 -9.32
C SER A 150 1.98 -13.14 -7.90
N MET A 151 1.46 -12.40 -6.91
CA MET A 151 1.79 -12.54 -5.49
C MET A 151 0.85 -13.50 -4.74
N ALA A 152 -0.20 -14.04 -5.40
CA ALA A 152 -1.27 -14.78 -4.73
C ALA A 152 -0.75 -16.00 -3.96
N GLY A 153 0.20 -16.77 -4.52
CA GLY A 153 0.78 -17.92 -3.84
C GLY A 153 1.46 -17.55 -2.51
N GLN A 154 2.31 -16.52 -2.54
CA GLN A 154 3.02 -16.05 -1.33
C GLN A 154 2.06 -15.39 -0.33
N LEU A 155 1.01 -14.72 -0.82
CA LEU A 155 -0.04 -14.19 0.04
C LEU A 155 -0.84 -15.32 0.70
N GLN A 156 -1.11 -16.40 -0.03
CA GLN A 156 -1.83 -17.55 0.50
C GLN A 156 -0.99 -18.29 1.56
N ASP A 157 0.31 -18.46 1.33
CA ASP A 157 1.23 -19.09 2.30
C ASP A 157 1.20 -18.42 3.68
N VAL A 158 0.99 -17.10 3.71
CA VAL A 158 1.02 -16.30 4.95
C VAL A 158 -0.39 -16.02 5.49
N TYR A 159 -1.36 -15.72 4.63
CA TYR A 159 -2.67 -15.16 5.00
C TYR A 159 -3.85 -16.05 4.61
N ALA A 160 -3.63 -17.32 4.21
CA ALA A 160 -4.73 -18.27 4.00
C ALA A 160 -5.60 -18.40 5.26
N ARG A 161 -4.95 -18.39 6.43
CA ARG A 161 -5.59 -18.41 7.75
C ARG A 161 -5.18 -17.19 8.56
N PRO A 162 -5.96 -16.79 9.59
CA PRO A 162 -5.54 -15.76 10.53
C PRO A 162 -4.20 -16.12 11.16
N SER A 163 -3.31 -15.15 11.26
CA SER A 163 -2.02 -15.27 11.97
C SER A 163 -1.95 -14.22 13.07
N GLN A 164 -0.96 -14.32 13.94
CA GLN A 164 -0.73 -13.35 15.02
C GLN A 164 0.65 -12.73 14.90
N ALA A 165 0.71 -11.41 14.85
CA ALA A 165 1.97 -10.67 14.98
C ALA A 165 2.23 -10.37 16.45
N ARG A 166 3.36 -10.87 16.98
CA ARG A 166 3.91 -10.48 18.26
C ARG A 166 4.93 -9.36 18.03
N LEU A 167 4.63 -8.17 18.53
CA LEU A 167 5.45 -6.97 18.38
C LEU A 167 5.86 -6.51 19.79
N GLY A 168 7.02 -7.00 20.26
CA GLY A 168 7.41 -6.87 21.66
C GLY A 168 6.45 -7.63 22.59
N SER A 169 5.77 -6.92 23.49
CA SER A 169 4.78 -7.50 24.42
C SER A 169 3.35 -7.53 23.89
N ALA A 170 3.07 -6.85 22.78
CA ALA A 170 1.74 -6.81 22.19
C ALA A 170 1.54 -7.95 21.19
N VAL A 171 0.36 -8.56 21.20
CA VAL A 171 -0.07 -9.57 20.23
C VAL A 171 -1.26 -9.00 19.46
N HIS A 172 -1.19 -9.07 18.14
CA HIS A 172 -2.21 -8.55 17.25
C HIS A 172 -2.60 -9.59 16.21
N ASP A 173 -3.90 -9.70 15.92
CA ASP A 173 -4.39 -10.53 14.83
C ASP A 173 -4.05 -9.91 13.47
N VAL A 174 -3.56 -10.76 12.57
CA VAL A 174 -3.18 -10.42 11.21
C VAL A 174 -4.07 -11.22 10.26
N ARG A 175 -4.78 -10.48 9.41
CA ARG A 175 -5.82 -11.00 8.52
C ARG A 175 -5.51 -10.79 7.03
N GLY A 176 -4.41 -10.10 6.76
CA GLY A 176 -3.96 -9.75 5.42
C GLY A 176 -2.63 -8.99 5.42
N PRO A 177 -2.14 -8.60 4.23
CA PRO A 177 -0.90 -7.85 4.02
C PRO A 177 -0.99 -6.35 4.37
N THR A 178 -2.12 -5.69 4.09
CA THR A 178 -2.51 -4.48 4.88
C THR A 178 -2.58 -4.91 6.34
N GLY A 179 -2.69 -4.09 7.37
CA GLY A 179 -2.77 -4.63 8.72
C GLY A 179 -1.40 -5.09 9.18
N LEU A 180 -0.79 -6.17 8.63
CA LEU A 180 0.61 -6.51 8.92
C LEU A 180 1.53 -5.34 8.60
N SER A 181 1.52 -4.84 7.35
CA SER A 181 2.34 -3.69 6.95
C SER A 181 2.08 -2.49 7.87
N GLN A 182 0.81 -2.12 8.06
CA GLN A 182 0.43 -0.99 8.91
C GLN A 182 0.90 -1.14 10.36
N MET A 183 0.76 -2.33 10.96
CA MET A 183 1.18 -2.60 12.34
C MET A 183 2.70 -2.50 12.51
N ILE A 184 3.47 -2.99 11.53
CA ILE A 184 4.93 -2.85 11.54
C ILE A 184 5.32 -1.38 11.45
N PHE A 185 4.77 -0.63 10.49
CA PHE A 185 5.04 0.81 10.36
C PHE A 185 4.64 1.61 11.60
N GLN A 186 3.47 1.33 12.19
CA GLN A 186 3.03 1.97 13.42
C GLN A 186 3.97 1.66 14.59
N THR A 187 4.45 0.42 14.69
CA THR A 187 5.39 0.00 15.74
C THR A 187 6.76 0.65 15.54
N GLY A 188 7.25 0.73 14.31
CA GLY A 188 8.49 1.43 13.98
C GLY A 188 8.43 2.92 14.31
N ARG A 189 7.27 3.54 14.10
CA ARG A 189 7.03 4.96 14.41
C ARG A 189 6.94 5.22 15.92
N LYS A 190 6.55 4.24 16.75
CA LYS A 190 6.47 4.43 18.21
C LYS A 190 7.84 4.84 18.78
N GLY A 191 7.85 5.95 19.52
CA GLY A 191 9.07 6.50 20.14
C GLY A 191 9.99 7.27 19.19
N ALA A 192 9.64 7.38 17.91
CA ALA A 192 10.35 8.23 16.95
C ALA A 192 9.65 9.58 16.83
N GLN A 193 10.43 10.67 16.95
CA GLN A 193 10.02 12.00 16.54
C GLN A 193 10.50 12.21 15.10
N ILE A 194 9.54 12.40 14.19
CA ILE A 194 9.77 12.57 12.76
C ILE A 194 9.42 14.00 12.40
N SER A 195 10.40 14.74 11.88
CA SER A 195 10.22 16.10 11.38
C SER A 195 10.61 16.13 9.91
N ARG A 196 9.77 16.73 9.09
CA ARG A 196 10.04 16.93 7.66
C ARG A 196 10.43 18.38 7.44
N TYR A 197 11.64 18.60 6.93
CA TYR A 197 12.09 19.92 6.54
C TYR A 197 11.39 20.34 5.25
N LYS A 198 10.63 21.44 5.30
CA LYS A 198 9.95 21.98 4.09
C LYS A 198 10.79 23.03 3.37
N GLY A 199 11.79 23.61 4.05
CA GLY A 199 12.76 24.51 3.46
C GLY A 199 14.11 24.47 4.19
N LEU A 200 15.17 24.93 3.52
CA LEU A 200 16.54 24.93 4.08
C LEU A 200 16.68 25.81 5.33
N GLY A 201 15.85 26.86 5.46
CA GLY A 201 15.85 27.75 6.63
C GLY A 201 15.29 27.14 7.91
N GLU A 202 14.71 25.93 7.84
CA GLU A 202 14.25 25.18 9.02
C GLU A 202 15.40 24.38 9.69
N MET A 203 16.56 24.28 9.02
CA MET A 203 17.74 23.57 9.51
C MET A 203 18.67 24.52 10.26
N ASN A 204 19.25 24.03 11.37
CA ASN A 204 20.35 24.73 12.02
C ASN A 204 21.61 24.68 11.15
N PRO A 205 22.55 25.64 11.25
CA PRO A 205 23.75 25.68 10.40
C PRO A 205 24.59 24.40 10.41
N GLU A 206 24.73 23.75 11.57
CA GLU A 206 25.45 22.48 11.71
C GLU A 206 24.76 21.35 10.92
N GLN A 207 23.43 21.26 11.02
CA GLN A 207 22.63 20.27 10.29
C GLN A 207 22.75 20.48 8.78
N LEU A 208 22.65 21.73 8.31
CA LEU A 208 22.79 22.07 6.90
C LEU A 208 24.18 21.68 6.36
N TRP A 209 25.22 21.89 7.17
CA TRP A 209 26.58 21.47 6.81
C TRP A 209 26.67 19.95 6.68
N GLU A 210 26.24 19.21 7.70
CA GLU A 210 26.29 17.74 7.75
C GLU A 210 25.46 17.08 6.64
N THR A 211 24.27 17.62 6.33
CA THR A 211 23.36 16.97 5.36
C THR A 211 23.59 17.39 3.93
N THR A 212 24.03 18.63 3.69
CA THR A 212 23.94 19.25 2.35
C THR A 212 25.28 19.77 1.82
N LEU A 213 26.19 20.23 2.69
CA LEU A 213 27.42 20.90 2.24
C LEU A 213 28.67 20.03 2.35
N ASP A 214 28.72 19.09 3.30
CA ASP A 214 29.84 18.18 3.51
C ASP A 214 30.12 17.35 2.24
N PRO A 215 31.30 17.48 1.61
CA PRO A 215 31.65 16.72 0.41
C PRO A 215 31.59 15.20 0.57
N SER A 216 31.70 14.68 1.80
CA SER A 216 31.66 13.26 2.10
C SER A 216 30.24 12.68 2.21
N GLN A 217 29.23 13.53 2.49
CA GLN A 217 27.84 13.12 2.70
C GLN A 217 26.86 13.69 1.66
N ARG A 218 27.22 14.81 1.01
CA ARG A 218 26.31 15.51 0.10
C ARG A 218 25.97 14.67 -1.12
N THR A 219 24.71 14.76 -1.53
CA THR A 219 24.24 14.22 -2.81
C THR A 219 24.05 15.39 -3.78
N LEU A 220 24.73 15.35 -4.92
CA LEU A 220 24.59 16.36 -5.98
C LEU A 220 23.83 15.76 -7.15
N LEU A 221 22.88 16.52 -7.70
CA LEU A 221 22.21 16.19 -8.95
C LEU A 221 22.91 16.95 -10.09
N GLN A 222 23.34 16.23 -11.12
CA GLN A 222 23.90 16.82 -12.33
C GLN A 222 22.78 17.06 -13.34
N VAL A 223 22.66 18.30 -13.82
CA VAL A 223 21.66 18.69 -14.84
C VAL A 223 22.29 18.61 -16.24
N SER A 224 21.57 18.03 -17.20
CA SER A 224 21.97 17.95 -18.61
C SER A 224 21.15 18.91 -19.49
N ILE A 225 21.66 19.26 -20.68
CA ILE A 225 21.00 20.20 -21.61
C ILE A 225 19.63 19.68 -22.08
N GLU A 226 19.43 18.37 -22.18
CA GLU A 226 18.14 17.77 -22.54
C GLU A 226 17.03 18.09 -21.52
N GLN A 227 17.38 18.40 -20.27
CA GLN A 227 16.43 18.77 -19.22
C GLN A 227 16.04 20.25 -19.25
N GLU A 228 16.69 21.07 -20.09
CA GLU A 228 16.37 22.49 -20.29
C GLU A 228 15.00 22.66 -20.95
N GLU A 229 14.71 21.86 -21.97
CA GLU A 229 13.45 21.91 -22.71
C GLU A 229 12.26 21.50 -21.83
N GLU A 230 12.41 20.45 -21.01
CA GLU A 230 11.38 20.04 -20.05
C GLU A 230 11.08 21.15 -19.02
N ALA A 231 12.12 21.83 -18.55
CA ALA A 231 11.98 22.94 -17.60
C ALA A 231 11.27 24.15 -18.24
N ASP A 232 11.61 24.50 -19.49
CA ASP A 232 10.97 25.61 -20.21
C ASP A 232 9.51 25.30 -20.58
N ILE A 233 9.21 24.07 -20.97
CA ILE A 233 7.82 23.61 -21.19
C ILE A 233 7.02 23.70 -19.88
N ALA A 234 7.57 23.23 -18.76
CA ALA A 234 6.90 23.32 -17.47
C ALA A 234 6.67 24.79 -17.06
N PHE A 235 7.66 25.66 -17.26
CA PHE A 235 7.56 27.09 -16.95
C PHE A 235 6.51 27.78 -17.81
N SER A 236 6.56 27.60 -19.13
CA SER A 236 5.60 28.20 -20.07
C SER A 236 4.18 27.69 -19.84
N THR A 237 3.98 26.40 -19.52
CA THR A 237 2.66 25.85 -19.20
C THR A 237 2.10 26.42 -17.88
N LEU A 238 2.94 26.56 -16.85
CA LEU A 238 2.49 27.02 -15.53
C LEU A 238 2.35 28.54 -15.42
N MET A 239 3.21 29.30 -16.12
CA MET A 239 3.27 30.77 -16.05
C MET A 239 2.69 31.45 -17.29
N GLY A 240 2.42 30.71 -18.37
CA GLY A 240 1.84 31.24 -19.61
C GLY A 240 0.35 31.57 -19.49
N GLU A 241 -0.21 32.22 -20.51
CA GLU A 241 -1.57 32.77 -20.47
C GLU A 241 -2.67 31.71 -20.68
N ALA A 242 -2.32 30.51 -21.15
CA ALA A 242 -3.26 29.43 -21.45
C ALA A 242 -3.81 28.75 -20.17
N VAL A 243 -4.93 29.26 -19.67
CA VAL A 243 -5.57 28.81 -18.42
C VAL A 243 -5.95 27.32 -18.45
N GLU A 244 -6.48 26.82 -19.57
CA GLU A 244 -6.91 25.41 -19.67
C GLU A 244 -5.73 24.44 -19.66
N GLU A 245 -4.64 24.74 -20.37
CA GLU A 245 -3.43 23.90 -20.36
C GLU A 245 -2.81 23.82 -18.96
N ARG A 246 -2.76 24.95 -18.26
CA ARG A 246 -2.34 25.01 -16.86
C ARG A 246 -3.23 24.16 -15.96
N ARG A 247 -4.55 24.26 -16.14
CA ARG A 247 -5.53 23.51 -15.33
C ARG A 247 -5.39 22.01 -15.54
N ASP A 248 -5.28 21.56 -16.78
CA ASP A 248 -5.11 20.15 -17.12
C ASP A 248 -3.77 19.61 -16.59
N PHE A 249 -2.70 20.40 -16.70
CA PHE A 249 -1.40 20.06 -16.11
C PHE A 249 -1.51 19.87 -14.60
N ILE A 250 -2.15 20.79 -13.88
CA ILE A 250 -2.35 20.66 -12.42
C ILE A 250 -3.19 19.43 -12.11
N GLN A 251 -4.31 19.19 -12.80
CA GLN A 251 -5.19 18.04 -12.51
C GLN A 251 -4.51 16.70 -12.78
N LYS A 252 -3.76 16.59 -13.88
CA LYS A 252 -3.02 15.38 -14.25
C LYS A 252 -1.93 15.06 -13.24
N ASN A 253 -1.20 16.07 -12.76
CA ASN A 253 -0.08 15.90 -11.84
C ASN A 253 -0.50 15.93 -10.35
N ALA A 254 -1.69 16.42 -10.02
CA ALA A 254 -2.19 16.47 -8.64
C ALA A 254 -2.26 15.08 -7.98
N LEU A 255 -2.52 14.04 -8.77
CA LEU A 255 -2.55 12.65 -8.29
C LEU A 255 -1.16 12.05 -8.03
N LEU A 256 -0.10 12.65 -8.60
CA LEU A 256 1.29 12.23 -8.36
C LEU A 256 1.80 12.72 -7.00
N VAL A 257 1.18 13.76 -6.44
CA VAL A 257 1.58 14.35 -5.17
C VAL A 257 0.65 13.90 -4.06
N ALA A 258 0.99 12.76 -3.44
CA ALA A 258 0.24 12.21 -2.30
C ALA A 258 0.46 12.97 -0.98
N ASN A 259 1.54 13.76 -0.86
CA ASN A 259 2.04 14.27 0.42
C ASN A 259 2.31 15.79 0.39
N LEU A 260 1.32 16.60 -0.03
CA LEU A 260 1.47 18.06 0.00
C LEU A 260 1.13 18.68 1.37
N ASP A 261 0.22 18.10 2.16
CA ASP A 261 -0.18 18.64 3.47
C ASP A 261 -0.50 17.54 4.50
N ILE A 262 0.41 17.32 5.46
CA ILE A 262 0.18 16.80 6.81
C ILE A 262 1.10 17.60 7.77
#